data_AF-A0A7C3YG81-F1
#
_entry.id   AF-A0A7C3YG81-F1
#
_cell.length_a   1.000
_cell.length_b   1.000
_cell.length_c   1.000
_cell.angle_alpha   90.00
_cell.angle_beta   90.00
_cell.angle_gamma   90.00
#
_symmetry.space_group_name_H-M   'P 1'
#
loop_
_entity.id
_entity.type
_entity.pdbx_description
1 polymer ?
#
loop_
_entity_poly.entity_id
_entity_poly.type
_entity_poly.pdbx_seq_one_letter_code
_entity_poly.pdbx_strand_id
1 'polypeptide(L)'
;MKKKGLPQINELVLVTVKRVTPFAAWCSLDEYESVEGMIHISEVAGKWVYDIRNFVKEGKQYVAKVLKVDHEKNQVNLSLKRVSPSEKKSKMNEFRREAKAEKMLEKVAKEMGKTLEEAYEEVGKVLKGNFGDLFSAFESVKGSPEVLDELPIEKGWKDALKSIAEKAMKQKE
;
A
#
# COMPACT_ATOMS: atom_id res chain seq x y z
N MET A 1 -1.91 7.02 -0.04
CA MET A 1 -0.97 8.03 -0.57
C MET A 1 0.39 7.39 -0.59
N LYS A 2 1.25 7.76 -1.53
CA LYS A 2 2.63 7.23 -1.52
C LYS A 2 3.40 7.82 -0.34
N LYS A 3 4.16 6.97 0.35
CA LYS A 3 5.08 7.34 1.41
C LYS A 3 6.22 8.16 0.79
N LYS A 4 6.59 9.25 1.47
CA LYS A 4 7.80 10.02 1.13
C LYS A 4 9.03 9.36 1.76
N GLY A 5 10.16 9.43 1.07
CA GLY A 5 11.43 8.86 1.54
C GLY A 5 11.72 7.47 0.97
N LEU A 6 12.68 6.78 1.60
CA LEU A 6 13.14 5.46 1.18
C LEU A 6 12.67 4.39 2.17
N PRO A 7 12.39 3.16 1.70
CA PRO A 7 12.04 2.05 2.57
C PRO A 7 13.24 1.62 3.43
N GLN A 8 12.97 0.86 4.48
CA GLN A 8 14.00 0.32 5.36
C GLN A 8 14.55 -1.01 4.85
N ILE A 9 15.79 -1.35 5.25
CA ILE A 9 16.36 -2.67 4.98
C ILE A 9 15.48 -3.74 5.64
N ASN A 10 15.27 -4.86 4.94
CA ASN A 10 14.36 -5.94 5.28
C ASN A 10 12.85 -5.64 5.18
N GLU A 11 12.46 -4.42 4.81
CA GLU A 11 11.05 -4.09 4.57
C GLU A 11 10.52 -4.87 3.37
N LEU A 12 9.25 -5.30 3.45
CA LEU A 12 8.50 -5.88 2.34
C LEU A 12 7.73 -4.77 1.64
N VAL A 13 7.96 -4.64 0.33
CA VAL A 13 7.35 -3.59 -0.50
C VAL A 13 6.65 -4.22 -1.70
N LEU A 14 5.53 -3.62 -2.10
CA LEU A 14 4.92 -3.93 -3.40
C LEU A 14 5.61 -3.13 -4.51
N VAL A 15 5.99 -3.82 -5.58
CA VAL A 15 6.69 -3.22 -6.72
C VAL A 15 6.03 -3.60 -8.04
N THR A 16 6.00 -2.66 -8.96
CA THR A 16 5.55 -2.87 -10.34
C THR A 16 6.75 -2.88 -11.26
N VAL A 17 6.94 -3.97 -12.01
CA VAL A 17 8.06 -4.10 -12.96
C VAL A 17 7.86 -3.12 -14.12
N LYS A 18 8.88 -2.28 -14.37
CA LYS A 18 8.90 -1.30 -15.45
C LYS A 18 9.69 -1.78 -16.64
N ARG A 19 10.84 -2.42 -16.41
CA ARG A 19 11.73 -2.89 -17.47
C ARG A 19 12.48 -4.13 -17.05
N VAL A 20 12.58 -5.12 -17.94
CA VAL A 20 13.37 -6.33 -17.70
C VAL A 20 14.57 -6.39 -18.64
N THR A 21 15.76 -6.43 -18.06
CA THR A 21 17.05 -6.66 -18.74
C THR A 21 17.51 -8.10 -18.50
N PRO A 22 18.49 -8.65 -19.25
CA PRO A 22 18.95 -10.02 -19.05
C PRO A 22 19.42 -10.35 -17.63
N PHE A 23 19.99 -9.37 -16.91
CA PHE A 23 20.59 -9.58 -15.59
C PHE A 23 19.81 -8.94 -14.43
N ALA A 24 18.84 -8.07 -14.73
CA ALA A 24 18.09 -7.37 -13.70
C ALA A 24 16.69 -6.94 -14.16
N ALA A 25 15.76 -6.87 -13.22
CA ALA A 25 14.45 -6.26 -13.40
C ALA A 25 14.38 -4.94 -12.63
N TRP A 26 14.01 -3.88 -13.34
CA TRP A 26 13.79 -2.55 -12.81
C TRP A 26 12.31 -2.37 -12.53
N CYS A 27 11.98 -1.88 -11.36
CA CYS A 27 10.61 -1.74 -10.87
C CYS A 27 10.42 -0.43 -10.12
N SER A 28 9.20 0.06 -10.08
CA SER A 28 8.82 1.19 -9.23
C SER A 28 8.15 0.67 -7.97
N LEU A 29 8.43 1.26 -6.82
CA LEU A 29 7.72 0.94 -5.59
C LEU A 29 6.32 1.58 -5.63
N ASP A 30 5.28 0.77 -5.43
CA ASP A 30 3.90 1.25 -5.46
C ASP A 30 3.58 2.11 -4.22
N GLU A 31 4.20 1.78 -3.09
CA GLU A 31 4.00 2.46 -1.81
C GLU A 31 4.85 3.72 -1.63
N TYR A 32 5.90 3.92 -2.43
CA TYR A 32 6.87 5.01 -2.26
C TYR A 32 6.92 5.93 -3.48
N GLU A 33 7.10 7.22 -3.24
CA GLU A 33 7.20 8.22 -4.30
C GLU A 33 8.63 8.33 -4.83
N SER A 34 8.80 8.27 -6.15
CA SER A 34 10.09 8.49 -6.83
C SER A 34 11.24 7.54 -6.41
N VAL A 35 10.92 6.32 -5.97
CA VAL A 35 11.91 5.29 -5.62
C VAL A 35 11.97 4.21 -6.70
N GLU A 36 13.17 3.96 -7.21
CA GLU A 36 13.43 2.88 -8.16
C GLU A 36 13.97 1.63 -7.44
N GLY A 37 13.39 0.48 -7.79
CA GLY A 37 13.80 -0.82 -7.30
C GLY A 37 14.53 -1.62 -8.38
N MET A 38 15.60 -2.31 -8.01
CA MET A 38 16.32 -3.21 -8.88
C MET A 38 16.37 -4.62 -8.26
N ILE A 39 15.90 -5.61 -9.01
CA ILE A 39 15.99 -7.03 -8.65
C ILE A 39 17.05 -7.66 -9.54
N HIS A 40 18.16 -8.10 -8.94
CA HIS A 40 19.20 -8.83 -9.66
C HIS A 40 18.74 -10.26 -9.99
N ILE A 41 19.20 -10.85 -11.09
CA ILE A 41 18.85 -12.21 -11.53
C ILE A 41 19.06 -13.26 -10.44
N SER A 42 20.11 -13.12 -9.64
CA SER A 42 20.39 -14.03 -8.52
C SER A 42 19.38 -13.92 -7.38
N GLU A 43 18.61 -12.83 -7.30
CA GLU A 43 17.63 -12.56 -6.24
C GLU A 43 16.18 -12.82 -6.69
N VAL A 44 15.98 -13.32 -7.91
CA VAL A 44 14.65 -13.63 -8.47
C VAL A 44 14.10 -14.95 -7.94
N ALA A 45 14.94 -15.98 -7.85
CA ALA A 45 14.54 -17.32 -7.40
C ALA A 45 15.66 -18.01 -6.60
N GLY A 46 15.30 -19.02 -5.80
CA GLY A 46 16.25 -19.84 -5.05
C GLY A 46 17.01 -20.89 -5.88
N LYS A 47 16.75 -20.96 -7.19
CA LYS A 47 17.39 -21.87 -8.15
C LYS A 47 18.15 -21.09 -9.20
N TRP A 48 19.04 -21.75 -9.95
CA TRP A 48 19.72 -21.13 -11.09
C TRP A 48 18.69 -20.60 -12.10
N VAL A 49 18.85 -19.34 -12.50
CA VAL A 49 17.97 -18.65 -13.45
C VAL A 49 18.79 -18.31 -14.69
N TYR A 50 18.43 -18.92 -15.83
CA TYR A 50 19.02 -18.59 -17.13
C TYR A 50 18.36 -17.36 -17.75
N ASP A 51 17.02 -17.27 -17.66
CA ASP A 51 16.25 -16.12 -18.14
C ASP A 51 15.29 -15.63 -17.06
N ILE A 52 15.50 -14.38 -16.66
CA ILE A 52 14.71 -13.65 -15.67
C ILE A 52 13.25 -13.44 -16.12
N ARG A 53 12.99 -13.35 -17.43
CA ARG A 53 11.64 -13.11 -18.00
C ARG A 53 10.65 -14.25 -17.73
N ASN A 54 11.16 -15.43 -17.38
CA ASN A 54 10.34 -16.55 -16.96
C ASN A 54 9.69 -16.34 -15.58
N PHE A 55 10.26 -15.44 -14.76
CA PHE A 55 9.84 -15.20 -13.38
C PHE A 55 9.16 -13.85 -13.21
N VAL A 56 9.66 -12.82 -13.90
CA VAL A 56 9.15 -11.45 -13.82
C VAL A 56 8.71 -10.96 -15.19
N LYS A 57 7.57 -10.26 -15.21
CA LYS A 57 7.00 -9.67 -16.43
C LYS A 57 6.77 -8.18 -16.22
N GLU A 58 7.02 -7.41 -17.27
CA GLU A 58 6.75 -5.97 -17.29
C GLU A 58 5.27 -5.70 -17.05
N GLY A 59 4.97 -4.63 -16.31
CA GLY A 59 3.62 -4.24 -15.90
C GLY A 59 3.03 -5.07 -14.76
N LYS A 60 3.67 -6.15 -14.32
CA LYS A 60 3.17 -6.97 -13.20
C LYS A 60 3.70 -6.50 -11.86
N GLN A 61 2.85 -6.69 -10.85
CA GLN A 61 3.14 -6.41 -9.44
C GLN A 61 3.71 -7.63 -8.73
N TYR A 62 4.71 -7.40 -7.89
CA TYR A 62 5.38 -8.40 -7.06
C TYR A 62 5.64 -7.85 -5.67
N VAL A 63 5.64 -8.72 -4.66
CA VAL A 63 6.13 -8.38 -3.33
C VAL A 63 7.62 -8.72 -3.29
N ALA A 64 8.44 -7.75 -2.90
CA ALA A 64 9.88 -7.90 -2.81
C ALA A 64 10.39 -7.41 -1.45
N LYS A 65 11.50 -7.99 -1.00
CA LYS A 65 12.20 -7.58 0.22
C LYS A 65 13.35 -6.63 -0.10
N VAL A 66 13.45 -5.53 0.63
CA VAL A 66 14.56 -4.57 0.51
C VAL A 66 15.82 -5.18 1.12
N LEU A 67 16.89 -5.24 0.33
CA LEU A 67 18.21 -5.73 0.77
C LEU A 67 19.17 -4.61 1.09
N LYS A 68 19.17 -3.57 0.25
CA LYS A 68 20.07 -2.43 0.36
C LYS A 68 19.35 -1.19 -0.14
N VAL A 69 19.63 -0.07 0.50
CA VAL A 69 19.13 1.24 0.15
C VAL A 69 20.31 2.09 -0.28
N ASP A 70 20.21 2.71 -1.44
CA ASP A 70 21.16 3.68 -1.97
C ASP A 70 20.50 5.07 -1.92
N HIS A 71 20.92 5.85 -0.92
CA HIS A 71 20.37 7.18 -0.66
C HIS A 71 20.80 8.23 -1.68
N GLU A 72 21.96 8.04 -2.33
CA GLU A 72 22.47 8.99 -3.32
C GLU A 72 21.68 8.88 -4.63
N LYS A 73 21.28 7.65 -4.99
CA LYS A 73 20.59 7.35 -6.25
C LYS A 73 19.08 7.19 -6.11
N ASN A 74 18.52 7.30 -4.90
CA ASN A 74 17.14 6.95 -4.59
C ASN A 74 16.73 5.56 -5.12
N GLN A 75 17.68 4.62 -5.05
CA GLN A 75 17.53 3.28 -5.59
C GLN A 75 17.58 2.24 -4.47
N VAL A 76 16.78 1.19 -4.59
CA VAL A 76 16.79 0.06 -3.65
C VAL A 76 17.05 -1.26 -4.36
N ASN A 77 17.90 -2.09 -3.75
CA ASN A 77 18.11 -3.45 -4.21
C ASN A 77 17.08 -4.36 -3.54
N LEU A 78 16.42 -5.17 -4.36
CA LEU A 78 15.26 -5.95 -3.97
C LEU A 78 15.49 -7.44 -4.20
N SER A 79 14.76 -8.26 -3.46
CA SER A 79 14.78 -9.72 -3.61
C SER A 79 13.38 -10.30 -3.61
N LEU A 80 13.10 -11.17 -4.58
CA LEU A 80 11.87 -11.95 -4.64
C LEU A 80 12.02 -13.29 -3.92
N LYS A 81 13.21 -13.89 -3.98
CA LYS A 81 13.45 -15.21 -3.37
C LYS A 81 13.46 -15.19 -1.84
N ARG A 82 13.71 -14.02 -1.22
CA ARG A 82 13.75 -13.84 0.24
C ARG A 82 12.39 -13.47 0.84
N VAL A 83 11.31 -13.57 0.07
CA VAL A 83 9.94 -13.35 0.54
C VAL A 83 9.27 -14.70 0.70
N SER A 84 8.86 -15.04 1.91
CA SER A 84 8.09 -16.27 2.16
C SER A 84 6.66 -16.18 1.60
N PRO A 85 5.99 -17.32 1.33
CA PRO A 85 4.60 -17.30 0.87
C PRO A 85 3.63 -16.61 1.85
N SER A 86 3.86 -16.75 3.15
CA SER A 86 3.06 -16.09 4.19
C SER A 86 3.28 -14.58 4.19
N GLU A 87 4.53 -14.12 4.15
CA GLU A 87 4.88 -12.70 4.00
C GLU A 87 4.27 -12.08 2.75
N LYS A 88 4.38 -12.77 1.60
CA LYS A 88 3.78 -12.34 0.34
C LYS A 88 2.26 -12.18 0.45
N LYS A 89 1.59 -13.17 1.04
CA LYS A 89 0.13 -13.13 1.22
C LYS A 89 -0.27 -12.00 2.16
N SER A 90 0.44 -11.85 3.27
CA SER A 90 0.19 -10.79 4.26
C SER A 90 0.34 -9.41 3.64
N LYS A 91 1.48 -9.14 2.97
CA LYS A 91 1.74 -7.84 2.35
C LYS A 91 0.76 -7.51 1.23
N MET A 92 0.38 -8.50 0.42
CA MET A 92 -0.64 -8.32 -0.62
C MET A 92 -2.01 -7.97 -0.02
N ASN A 93 -2.37 -8.60 1.11
CA ASN A 93 -3.61 -8.29 1.81
C ASN A 93 -3.57 -6.89 2.43
N GLU A 94 -2.47 -6.51 3.07
CA GLU A 94 -2.25 -5.16 3.60
C GLU A 94 -2.42 -4.11 2.50
N PHE A 95 -1.74 -4.26 1.37
CA PHE A 95 -1.85 -3.33 0.25
C PHE A 95 -3.29 -3.23 -0.30
N ARG A 96 -4.00 -4.36 -0.40
CA ARG A 96 -5.41 -4.36 -0.83
C ARG A 96 -6.32 -3.64 0.17
N ARG A 97 -6.09 -3.82 1.47
CA ARG A 97 -6.82 -3.13 2.55
C ARG A 97 -6.56 -1.63 2.47
N GLU A 98 -5.30 -1.22 2.38
CA GLU A 98 -4.91 0.18 2.23
C GLU A 98 -5.52 0.83 0.97
N ALA A 99 -5.41 0.18 -0.20
CA ALA A 99 -5.99 0.69 -1.44
C ALA A 99 -7.52 0.80 -1.37
N LYS A 100 -8.19 -0.13 -0.67
CA LYS A 100 -9.63 -0.06 -0.45
C LYS A 100 -9.98 1.09 0.51
N ALA A 101 -9.21 1.27 1.58
CA ALA A 101 -9.39 2.36 2.54
C ALA A 101 -9.18 3.74 1.90
N GLU A 102 -8.16 3.88 1.06
CA GLU A 102 -7.92 5.11 0.29
C GLU A 102 -9.11 5.43 -0.62
N LYS A 103 -9.64 4.43 -1.35
CA LYS A 103 -10.86 4.63 -2.16
C LYS A 103 -12.09 4.99 -1.34
N MET A 104 -12.20 4.49 -0.11
CA MET A 104 -13.28 4.88 0.79
C MET A 104 -13.09 6.33 1.26
N LEU A 105 -11.89 6.69 1.69
CA LEU A 105 -11.56 8.06 2.08
C LEU A 105 -11.75 9.05 0.92
N GLU A 106 -11.41 8.68 -0.31
CA GLU A 106 -11.68 9.50 -1.50
C GLU A 106 -13.18 9.75 -1.71
N LYS A 107 -14.03 8.75 -1.46
CA LYS A 107 -15.48 8.93 -1.52
C LYS A 107 -16.01 9.84 -0.42
N VAL A 108 -15.49 9.69 0.80
CA VAL A 108 -15.81 10.58 1.93
C VAL A 108 -15.40 12.02 1.59
N ALA A 109 -14.20 12.21 1.02
CA ALA A 109 -13.72 13.51 0.56
C ALA A 109 -14.67 14.13 -0.47
N LYS A 110 -15.11 13.34 -1.46
CA LYS A 110 -16.09 13.76 -2.47
C LYS A 110 -17.44 14.16 -1.88
N GLU A 111 -17.96 13.43 -0.89
CA GLU A 111 -19.20 13.81 -0.18
C GLU A 111 -19.04 15.15 0.56
N MET A 112 -17.83 15.47 1.01
CA MET A 112 -17.49 16.73 1.69
C MET A 112 -17.04 17.84 0.73
N GLY A 113 -17.00 17.60 -0.59
CA GLY A 113 -16.51 18.56 -1.58
C GLY A 113 -15.00 18.87 -1.48
N LYS A 114 -14.22 17.95 -0.89
CA LYS A 114 -12.78 18.10 -0.62
C LYS A 114 -11.94 17.11 -1.41
N THR A 115 -10.65 17.37 -1.48
CA THR A 115 -9.65 16.45 -2.05
C THR A 115 -9.31 15.31 -1.08
N LEU A 116 -8.73 14.23 -1.61
CA LEU A 116 -8.25 13.11 -0.79
C LEU A 116 -7.19 13.56 0.24
N GLU A 117 -6.34 14.52 -0.14
CA GLU A 117 -5.28 15.06 0.71
C GLU A 117 -5.86 15.84 1.89
N GLU A 118 -6.84 16.72 1.64
CA GLU A 118 -7.55 17.45 2.69
C GLU A 118 -8.29 16.49 3.63
N ALA A 119 -8.98 15.49 3.09
CA ALA A 119 -9.64 14.47 3.91
C ALA A 119 -8.64 13.67 4.75
N TYR A 120 -7.45 13.39 4.22
CA TYR A 120 -6.40 12.72 4.99
C TYR A 120 -5.89 13.59 6.14
N GLU A 121 -5.69 14.88 5.90
CA GLU A 121 -5.23 15.85 6.91
C GLU A 121 -6.26 16.08 8.02
N GLU A 122 -7.52 16.28 7.66
CA GLU A 122 -8.58 16.61 8.62
C GLU A 122 -9.09 15.41 9.42
N VAL A 123 -9.22 14.25 8.76
CA VAL A 123 -9.83 13.07 9.40
C VAL A 123 -8.99 11.80 9.28
N GLY A 124 -8.26 11.61 8.17
CA GLY A 124 -7.46 10.41 7.95
C GLY A 124 -6.39 10.18 9.02
N LYS A 125 -5.68 11.24 9.45
CA LYS A 125 -4.68 11.16 10.53
C LYS A 125 -5.29 10.73 11.87
N VAL A 126 -6.46 11.28 12.21
CA VAL A 126 -7.18 10.95 13.45
C VAL A 126 -7.62 9.49 13.42
N LEU A 127 -8.23 9.03 12.33
CA LEU A 127 -8.63 7.64 12.16
C LEU A 127 -7.43 6.69 12.23
N LYS A 128 -6.36 7.00 11.50
CA LYS A 128 -5.14 6.18 11.52
C LYS A 128 -4.51 6.11 12.92
N GLY A 129 -4.49 7.22 13.65
CA GLY A 129 -3.94 7.27 15.01
C GLY A 129 -4.72 6.42 16.01
N ASN A 130 -6.05 6.37 15.90
CA ASN A 130 -6.91 5.66 16.85
C ASN A 130 -7.10 4.17 16.52
N PHE A 131 -7.13 3.82 15.22
CA PHE A 131 -7.42 2.45 14.77
C PHE A 131 -6.20 1.73 14.15
N GLY A 132 -5.03 2.37 14.17
CA GLY A 132 -3.79 1.88 13.56
C GLY A 132 -3.71 2.07 12.05
N ASP A 133 -4.78 1.75 11.33
CA ASP A 133 -4.90 1.95 9.89
C ASP A 133 -6.31 2.39 9.47
N LEU A 134 -6.40 3.03 8.30
CA LEU A 134 -7.67 3.56 7.78
C LEU A 134 -8.69 2.45 7.49
N PHE A 135 -8.24 1.28 7.05
CA PHE A 135 -9.17 0.19 6.73
C PHE A 135 -9.85 -0.33 8.01
N SER A 136 -9.06 -0.58 9.05
CA SER A 136 -9.55 -0.96 10.37
C SER A 136 -10.49 0.11 10.95
N ALA A 137 -10.19 1.40 10.76
CA ALA A 137 -11.12 2.47 11.12
C ALA A 137 -12.49 2.33 10.42
N PHE A 138 -12.51 2.12 9.10
CA PHE A 138 -13.76 1.91 8.38
C PHE A 138 -14.48 0.61 8.79
N GLU A 139 -13.76 -0.45 9.15
CA GLU A 139 -14.35 -1.69 9.70
C GLU A 139 -15.02 -1.43 11.04
N SER A 140 -14.34 -0.71 11.94
CA SER A 140 -14.90 -0.31 13.24
C SER A 140 -16.12 0.58 13.09
N VAL A 141 -16.07 1.59 12.21
CA VAL A 141 -17.23 2.47 11.94
C VAL A 141 -18.42 1.69 11.38
N LYS A 142 -18.18 0.67 10.54
CA LYS A 142 -19.25 -0.18 10.01
C LYS A 142 -19.89 -1.04 11.12
N GLY A 143 -19.08 -1.59 12.02
CA GLY A 143 -19.57 -2.46 13.10
C GLY A 143 -20.24 -1.69 14.24
N SER A 144 -19.64 -0.56 14.62
CA SER A 144 -20.04 0.29 15.74
C SER A 144 -19.86 1.76 15.35
N PRO A 145 -20.83 2.39 14.67
CA PRO A 145 -20.74 3.79 14.23
C PRO A 145 -20.47 4.80 15.36
N GLU A 146 -20.83 4.47 16.60
CA GLU A 146 -20.61 5.23 17.83
C GLU A 146 -19.12 5.48 18.16
N VAL A 147 -18.19 4.68 17.61
CA VAL A 147 -16.74 4.90 17.81
C VAL A 147 -16.28 6.26 17.29
N LEU A 148 -17.04 6.89 16.39
CA LEU A 148 -16.75 8.23 15.89
C LEU A 148 -17.08 9.31 16.92
N ASP A 149 -17.95 9.05 17.88
CA ASP A 149 -18.41 10.05 18.84
C ASP A 149 -17.29 10.45 19.81
N GLU A 150 -16.39 9.52 20.13
CA GLU A 150 -15.19 9.73 20.95
C GLU A 150 -14.06 10.47 20.23
N LEU A 151 -14.16 10.65 18.91
CA LEU A 151 -13.12 11.27 18.11
C LEU A 151 -13.34 12.78 17.94
N PRO A 152 -12.26 13.59 17.96
CA PRO A 152 -12.31 15.03 17.73
C PRO A 152 -12.46 15.35 16.24
N ILE A 153 -13.58 14.92 15.65
CA ILE A 153 -13.92 15.05 14.23
C ILE A 153 -15.23 15.83 14.12
N GLU A 154 -15.38 16.69 13.11
CA GLU A 154 -16.62 17.43 12.91
C GLU A 154 -17.79 16.51 12.50
N LYS A 155 -19.01 16.90 12.84
CA LYS A 155 -20.22 16.10 12.59
C LYS A 155 -20.37 15.71 11.11
N GLY A 156 -20.10 16.62 10.18
CA GLY A 156 -20.21 16.33 8.74
C GLY A 156 -19.28 15.19 8.30
N TRP A 157 -18.04 15.18 8.79
CA TRP A 157 -17.10 14.08 8.55
C TRP A 157 -17.59 12.76 9.17
N LYS A 158 -18.15 12.79 10.38
CA LYS A 158 -18.71 11.59 11.02
C LYS A 158 -19.84 11.00 10.18
N ASP A 159 -20.76 11.85 9.70
CA ASP A 159 -21.90 11.41 8.88
C ASP A 159 -21.45 10.81 7.54
N ALA A 160 -20.49 11.45 6.86
CA ALA A 160 -19.91 10.95 5.61
C ALA A 160 -19.16 9.62 5.81
N LEU A 161 -18.39 9.48 6.90
CA LEU A 161 -17.71 8.24 7.25
C LEU A 161 -18.70 7.09 7.47
N LYS A 162 -19.79 7.32 8.22
CA LYS A 162 -20.85 6.31 8.46
C LYS A 162 -21.49 5.89 7.14
N SER A 163 -21.91 6.87 6.33
CA SER A 163 -22.49 6.66 4.99
C SER A 163 -21.59 5.77 4.10
N ILE A 164 -20.31 6.10 4.00
CA ILE A 164 -19.38 5.38 3.12
C ILE A 164 -19.00 4.01 3.69
N ALA A 165 -18.79 3.88 5.01
CA ALA A 165 -18.48 2.60 5.65
C ALA A 165 -19.59 1.58 5.40
N GLU A 166 -20.86 1.99 5.52
CA GLU A 166 -22.01 1.14 5.27
C GLU A 166 -22.11 0.73 3.79
N LYS A 167 -21.97 1.69 2.86
CA LYS A 167 -22.10 1.45 1.41
C LYS A 167 -20.95 0.62 0.84
N ALA A 168 -19.71 0.90 1.22
CA ALA A 168 -18.51 0.31 0.60
C ALA A 168 -18.18 -1.09 1.13
N MET A 169 -18.75 -1.48 2.26
CA MET A 169 -18.51 -2.78 2.90
C MET A 169 -19.73 -3.71 2.91
N LYS A 170 -20.86 -3.34 2.30
CA LYS A 170 -21.87 -4.32 1.85
C LYS A 170 -21.22 -5.17 0.76
N GLN A 171 -20.79 -6.37 1.13
CA GLN A 171 -20.40 -7.38 0.14
C GLN A 171 -21.68 -7.76 -0.60
N LYS A 172 -21.60 -7.83 -1.94
CA LYS A 172 -22.61 -8.51 -2.76
C LYS A 172 -22.87 -9.89 -2.13
N GLU A 173 -24.11 -10.12 -1.70
CA GLU A 173 -24.68 -11.46 -1.69
C GLU A 173 -24.62 -12.07 -3.10
#